data_AF-A0AAN8K9N5-F1
#
_entry.id   AF-A0AAN8K9N5-F1
#
_cell.length_a   1.000
_cell.length_b   1.000
_cell.length_c   1.000
_cell.angle_alpha   90.00
_cell.angle_beta   90.00
_cell.angle_gamma   90.00
#
_symmetry.space_group_name_H-M   'P 1'
#
loop_
_entity.id
_entity.type
_entity.pdbx_description
1 polymer ?
#
loop_
_entity_poly.entity_id
_entity_poly.type
_entity_poly.pdbx_seq_one_letter_code
_entity_poly.pdbx_strand_id
1 'polypeptide(L)'
;MTNLNYEDYRMARNNATKVQRNAHRHYEKQVANDIKTNPNNFWRYVKSKTQVKTSISILEKEDGTTLTDNIEKAIELNNYFSGVFTSEDISTIPKDCTGIQSELTPQKM
;
A
#
# COMPACT_ATOMS: atom_id res chain seq x y z
N MET A 1 44.64 -22.47 -0.02
CA MET A 1 43.58 -23.51 -0.12
C MET A 1 42.22 -22.83 0.09
N THR A 2 41.76 -22.02 -0.87
CA THR A 2 40.54 -21.17 -0.77
C THR A 2 39.72 -21.11 -2.06
N ASN A 3 40.24 -21.66 -3.16
CA ASN A 3 39.63 -21.53 -4.50
C ASN A 3 38.50 -22.54 -4.73
N LEU A 4 38.61 -23.76 -4.19
CA LEU A 4 37.62 -24.83 -4.35
C LEU A 4 36.25 -24.46 -3.73
N ASN A 5 36.28 -23.93 -2.50
CA ASN A 5 35.07 -23.50 -1.79
C ASN A 5 34.34 -22.33 -2.49
N TYR A 6 35.09 -21.45 -3.14
CA TYR A 6 34.51 -20.33 -3.89
C TYR A 6 33.86 -20.79 -5.21
N GLU A 7 34.50 -21.69 -5.96
CA GLU A 7 33.91 -22.21 -7.20
C GLU A 7 32.69 -23.09 -6.93
N ASP A 8 32.71 -23.94 -5.91
CA ASP A 8 31.55 -24.74 -5.52
C ASP A 8 30.36 -23.85 -5.10
N TYR A 9 30.63 -22.81 -4.29
CA TYR A 9 29.63 -21.79 -3.95
C TYR A 9 29.09 -21.09 -5.20
N ARG A 10 29.96 -20.66 -6.10
CA ARG A 10 29.60 -19.95 -7.33
C ARG A 10 28.73 -20.83 -8.23
N MET A 11 29.07 -22.11 -8.39
CA MET A 11 28.28 -23.07 -9.15
C MET A 11 26.90 -23.29 -8.53
N ALA A 12 26.83 -23.51 -7.21
CA ALA A 12 25.57 -23.66 -6.50
C ALA A 12 24.67 -22.43 -6.63
N ARG A 13 25.23 -21.22 -6.43
CA ARG A 13 24.52 -19.94 -6.61
C ARG A 13 23.99 -19.78 -8.03
N ASN A 14 24.80 -20.08 -9.04
CA ASN A 14 24.41 -19.96 -10.44
C ASN A 14 23.29 -20.94 -10.80
N ASN A 15 23.37 -22.17 -10.30
CA ASN A 15 22.34 -23.19 -10.47
C ASN A 15 21.01 -22.77 -9.81
N ALA A 16 21.05 -22.30 -8.57
CA ALA A 16 19.87 -21.79 -7.87
C ALA A 16 19.22 -20.63 -8.63
N THR A 17 20.02 -19.66 -9.07
CA THR A 17 19.56 -18.50 -9.85
C THR A 17 18.93 -18.94 -11.18
N LYS A 18 19.53 -19.94 -11.85
CA LYS A 18 19.02 -20.50 -13.11
C LYS A 18 17.68 -21.18 -12.91
N VAL A 19 17.55 -22.02 -11.88
CA VAL A 19 16.28 -22.70 -11.54
C VAL A 19 15.20 -21.68 -11.21
N GLN A 20 15.53 -20.66 -10.40
CA GLN A 20 14.60 -19.59 -10.06
C GLN A 20 14.10 -18.85 -11.31
N ARG A 21 15.01 -18.43 -12.21
CA ARG A 21 14.64 -17.76 -13.47
C ARG A 21 13.76 -18.64 -14.36
N ASN A 22 14.10 -19.92 -14.47
CA ASN A 22 13.32 -20.88 -15.27
C ASN A 22 11.92 -21.07 -14.69
N ALA A 23 11.79 -21.18 -13.37
CA ALA A 23 10.50 -21.29 -12.70
C ALA A 23 9.63 -20.05 -12.93
N HIS A 24 10.20 -18.84 -12.79
CA HIS A 24 9.48 -17.60 -13.10
C HIS A 24 9.00 -17.56 -14.55
N ARG A 25 9.88 -17.86 -15.52
CA ARG A 25 9.54 -17.86 -16.94
C ARG A 25 8.46 -18.89 -17.27
N HIS A 26 8.54 -20.07 -16.67
CA HIS A 26 7.56 -21.13 -16.88
C HIS A 26 6.19 -20.72 -16.34
N TYR A 27 6.15 -20.15 -15.14
CA TYR A 27 4.93 -19.60 -14.55
C TYR A 27 4.31 -18.51 -15.41
N GLU A 28 5.10 -17.54 -15.88
CA GLU A 28 4.62 -16.46 -16.76
C GLU A 28 4.08 -17.00 -18.08
N LYS A 29 4.73 -18.01 -18.65
CA LYS A 29 4.24 -18.71 -19.85
C LYS A 29 2.90 -19.39 -19.61
N GLN A 30 2.71 -20.05 -18.46
CA GLN A 30 1.42 -20.66 -18.11
C GLN A 30 0.33 -19.59 -18.00
N VAL A 31 0.60 -18.50 -17.27
CA VAL A 31 -0.34 -17.37 -17.13
C VAL A 31 -0.73 -16.80 -18.49
N ALA A 32 0.22 -16.68 -19.42
CA ALA A 32 -0.04 -16.18 -20.77
C ALA A 32 -0.87 -17.16 -21.62
N ASN A 33 -0.60 -18.47 -21.51
CA ASN A 33 -1.36 -19.49 -22.22
C ASN A 33 -2.81 -19.58 -21.72
N ASP A 34 -3.01 -19.40 -20.41
CA ASP A 34 -4.31 -19.52 -19.76
C ASP A 34 -5.19 -18.26 -19.86
N ILE A 35 -4.77 -17.22 -20.60
CA ILE A 35 -5.55 -15.97 -20.70
C ILE A 35 -6.99 -16.22 -21.19
N LYS A 36 -7.15 -17.12 -22.16
CA LYS A 36 -8.46 -17.43 -22.75
C LYS A 36 -9.32 -18.33 -21.86
N THR A 37 -8.71 -19.18 -21.05
CA THR A 37 -9.41 -20.17 -20.19
C THR A 37 -9.65 -19.65 -18.78
N ASN A 38 -8.72 -18.86 -18.25
CA ASN A 38 -8.75 -18.26 -16.91
C ASN A 38 -8.11 -16.86 -16.91
N PRO A 39 -8.84 -15.83 -17.39
CA PRO A 39 -8.33 -14.45 -17.46
C PRO A 39 -8.03 -13.86 -16.07
N ASN A 40 -8.65 -14.37 -15.00
CA ASN A 40 -8.41 -13.89 -13.63
C ASN A 40 -6.96 -14.10 -13.17
N ASN A 41 -6.31 -15.19 -13.61
CA ASN A 41 -4.90 -15.43 -13.28
C ASN A 41 -3.98 -14.37 -13.90
N PHE A 42 -4.26 -13.96 -15.14
CA PHE A 42 -3.52 -12.90 -15.82
C PHE A 42 -3.68 -11.56 -15.10
N TRP A 43 -4.91 -11.16 -14.80
CA TRP A 43 -5.15 -9.90 -14.08
C TRP A 43 -4.59 -9.90 -12.66
N ARG A 44 -4.60 -11.05 -11.96
CA ARG A 44 -3.94 -11.19 -10.67
C ARG A 44 -2.42 -11.01 -10.78
N TYR A 45 -1.80 -11.60 -11.80
CA TYR A 45 -0.37 -11.41 -12.09
C TYR A 45 -0.06 -9.94 -12.39
N VAL A 46 -0.82 -9.29 -13.28
CA VAL A 46 -0.66 -7.86 -13.62
C VAL A 46 -0.78 -7.02 -12.35
N LYS A 47 -1.84 -7.20 -11.56
CA LYS A 47 -2.04 -6.50 -10.29
C LYS A 47 -0.85 -6.69 -9.36
N SER A 48 -0.31 -7.90 -9.23
CA SER A 48 0.87 -8.15 -8.37
C SER A 48 2.13 -7.39 -8.82
N LYS A 49 2.25 -7.05 -10.11
CA LYS A 49 3.39 -6.34 -10.69
C LYS A 49 3.20 -4.82 -10.71
N THR A 50 1.97 -4.35 -10.81
CA THR A 50 1.63 -2.92 -10.85
C THR A 50 1.23 -2.34 -9.51
N GLN A 51 0.91 -3.18 -8.52
CA GLN A 51 0.59 -2.73 -7.18
C GLN A 51 1.85 -2.16 -6.53
N VAL A 52 1.94 -0.83 -6.54
CA VAL A 52 2.87 -0.10 -5.69
C VAL A 52 2.52 -0.49 -4.25
N LYS A 53 3.51 -0.99 -3.50
CA LYS A 53 3.38 -1.07 -2.04
C LYS A 53 3.39 0.36 -1.53
N THR A 54 2.24 1.02 -1.54
CA THR A 54 2.03 2.30 -0.86
C THR A 54 1.97 2.03 0.64
N SER A 55 3.09 1.60 1.22
CA SER A 55 3.33 1.86 2.64
C SER A 55 3.66 3.33 2.73
N ILE A 56 2.94 4.05 3.58
CA ILE A 56 3.30 5.42 3.94
C ILE A 56 4.77 5.39 4.36
N SER A 57 5.58 6.26 3.77
CA SER A 57 6.99 6.38 4.09
C SER A 57 7.18 6.68 5.58
N ILE A 58 8.42 6.72 6.02
CA ILE A 58 8.75 7.22 7.33
C ILE A 58 8.16 8.63 7.50
N LEU A 59 7.46 8.89 8.60
CA LEU A 59 6.92 10.21 8.94
C LEU A 59 7.75 10.81 10.08
N GLU A 60 7.92 12.13 10.09
CA GLU A 60 8.54 12.85 11.20
C GLU A 60 7.45 13.66 11.91
N LYS A 61 7.40 13.55 13.25
CA LYS A 61 6.56 14.41 14.09
C LYS A 61 7.18 15.80 14.24
N GLU A 62 6.39 16.75 14.72
CA GLU A 62 6.89 18.08 15.11
C GLU A 62 8.03 18.02 16.14
N ASP A 63 8.02 17.01 17.02
CA ASP A 63 9.06 16.76 18.01
C ASP A 63 10.37 16.16 17.43
N GLY A 64 10.45 15.99 16.11
CA GLY A 64 11.61 15.39 15.41
C GLY A 64 11.70 13.86 15.54
N THR A 65 10.70 13.22 16.14
CA THR A 65 10.65 11.75 16.27
C THR A 65 10.17 11.09 14.98
N THR A 66 10.85 10.02 14.58
CA THR A 66 10.62 9.29 13.34
C THR A 66 9.66 8.12 13.52
N LEU A 67 8.50 8.14 12.87
CA LEU A 67 7.50 7.08 12.86
C LEU A 67 7.78 6.07 11.74
N THR A 68 8.07 4.83 12.12
CA THR A 68 8.28 3.72 11.17
C THR A 68 7.12 2.72 11.18
N ASP A 69 6.46 2.55 12.33
CA ASP A 69 5.32 1.65 12.50
C ASP A 69 4.03 2.17 11.86
N ASN A 70 3.23 1.27 11.30
CA ASN A 70 2.01 1.64 10.58
C ASN A 70 0.88 2.10 11.50
N ILE A 71 0.78 1.57 12.73
CA ILE A 71 -0.27 1.95 13.68
C ILE A 71 0.02 3.36 14.19
N GLU A 72 1.27 3.64 14.55
CA GLU A 72 1.67 4.97 15.01
C GLU A 72 1.47 6.03 13.92
N LYS A 73 1.83 5.73 12.67
CA LYS A 73 1.56 6.62 11.52
C LYS A 73 0.07 6.90 11.36
N ALA A 74 -0.78 5.89 11.49
CA ALA A 74 -2.22 6.04 11.37
C ALA A 74 -2.80 6.95 12.47
N ILE A 75 -2.34 6.77 13.70
CA ILE A 75 -2.74 7.61 14.85
C ILE A 75 -2.31 9.06 14.62
N GLU A 76 -1.05 9.28 14.22
CA GLU A 76 -0.52 10.64 14.03
C GLU A 76 -1.24 11.38 12.90
N LEU A 77 -1.45 10.71 11.76
CA LEU A 77 -2.21 11.29 10.64
C LEU A 77 -3.64 11.60 11.07
N ASN A 78 -4.28 10.72 11.83
CA ASN A 78 -5.63 10.99 12.33
C ASN A 78 -5.68 12.22 13.24
N ASN A 79 -4.70 12.37 14.14
CA ASN A 79 -4.60 13.53 15.03
C ASN A 79 -4.41 14.83 14.22
N TYR A 80 -3.48 14.80 13.24
CA TYR A 80 -3.21 15.94 12.38
C TYR A 80 -4.46 16.35 11.58
N PHE A 81 -5.10 15.39 10.90
CA PHE A 81 -6.28 15.70 10.09
C PHE A 81 -7.47 16.14 10.93
N SER A 82 -7.65 15.59 12.14
CA SER A 82 -8.69 16.04 13.05
C SER A 82 -8.49 17.50 13.48
N GLY A 83 -7.24 17.94 13.64
CA GLY A 83 -6.91 19.31 14.06
C GLY A 83 -7.10 20.37 12.97
N VAL A 84 -7.02 20.02 11.69
CA VAL A 84 -7.24 20.99 10.59
C VAL A 84 -8.71 21.27 10.32
N PHE A 85 -9.63 20.46 10.84
CA PHE A 85 -11.07 20.74 10.73
C PHE A 85 -11.46 21.87 11.67
N THR A 86 -11.80 23.01 11.09
CA THR A 86 -12.34 24.17 11.82
C THR A 86 -13.86 24.12 11.82
N SER A 87 -14.49 24.53 12.93
CA SER A 87 -15.93 24.81 12.94
C SER A 87 -16.20 26.03 12.08
N GLU A 88 -16.96 25.87 10.99
CA GLU A 88 -17.36 26.99 10.15
C GLU A 88 -18.28 27.94 10.90
N ASP A 89 -18.07 29.24 10.70
CA ASP A 89 -18.97 30.26 11.25
C ASP A 89 -20.22 30.38 10.38
N ILE A 90 -21.27 29.68 10.81
CA ILE A 90 -22.60 29.64 10.18
C ILE A 90 -23.24 31.05 10.12
N SER A 91 -22.74 32.04 10.88
CA SER A 91 -23.26 33.40 10.86
C SER A 91 -22.96 34.15 9.55
N THR A 92 -21.89 33.75 8.84
CA THR A 92 -21.49 34.35 7.56
C THR A 92 -21.97 33.57 6.34
N ILE A 93 -22.52 32.37 6.55
CA ILE A 93 -23.11 31.57 5.48
C ILE A 93 -24.43 32.26 5.06
N PRO A 94 -24.57 32.68 3.78
CA PRO A 94 -25.83 33.21 3.29
C PRO A 94 -26.93 32.17 3.54
N LYS A 95 -27.93 32.54 4.35
CA LYS A 95 -29.10 31.68 4.58
C LYS A 95 -29.89 31.63 3.28
N ASP A 96 -29.67 30.57 2.51
CA ASP A 96 -30.56 30.26 1.40
C ASP A 96 -31.99 30.13 1.93
N CYS A 97 -32.90 30.84 1.28
CA CYS A 97 -34.30 30.94 1.66
C CYS A 97 -35.06 29.64 1.37
N THR A 98 -34.86 28.58 2.15
CA THR A 98 -35.79 27.44 2.15
C THR A 98 -35.90 26.82 3.54
N GLY A 99 -37.08 26.99 4.14
CA GLY A 99 -37.39 26.44 5.46
C GLY A 99 -37.47 24.92 5.43
N ILE A 100 -36.50 24.28 6.07
CA ILE A 100 -36.67 22.94 6.64
C ILE A 100 -35.92 22.94 7.98
N GLN A 101 -36.68 22.97 9.08
CA GLN A 101 -36.17 22.57 10.39
C GLN A 101 -36.03 21.04 10.35
N SER A 102 -34.80 20.53 10.33
CA SER A 102 -34.54 19.15 10.74
C SER A 102 -33.57 19.17 11.91
N GLU A 103 -34.12 18.94 13.10
CA GLU A 103 -33.37 18.65 14.32
C GLU A 103 -32.45 17.45 14.09
N LEU A 104 -31.13 17.67 14.16
CA LEU A 104 -30.15 16.60 14.28
C LEU A 104 -29.79 16.48 15.76
N THR A 105 -30.42 15.52 16.44
CA THR A 105 -29.99 15.10 17.78
C THR A 105 -28.69 14.29 17.66
N PRO A 106 -27.70 14.50 18.54
CA PRO A 106 -26.44 13.76 18.49
C PRO A 106 -26.65 12.28 18.82
N GLN A 107 -26.19 11.38 17.94
CA GLN A 107 -26.06 9.97 18.26
C GLN A 107 -24.97 9.81 19.33
N LYS A 108 -25.38 9.32 20.50
CA LYS A 108 -24.52 8.95 21.63
C LYS A 108 -23.74 7.68 21.26
N MET A 109 -22.44 7.66 21.58
CA MET A 109 -21.60 6.45 21.56
C MET A 109 -22.16 5.36 22.49
#